data_AF-A0AAV7GPN0-F1
#
_entry.id   AF-A0AAV7GPN0-F1
#
_cell.length_a   1.000
_cell.length_b   1.000
_cell.length_c   1.000
_cell.angle_alpha   90.00
_cell.angle_beta   90.00
_cell.angle_gamma   90.00
#
_symmetry.space_group_name_H-M   'P 1'
#
loop_
_entity.id
_entity.type
_entity.pdbx_description
1 polymer ?
#
loop_
_entity_poly.entity_id
_entity_poly.type
_entity_poly.pdbx_seq_one_letter_code
_entity_poly.pdbx_strand_id
1 'polypeptide(L)' 'MSKVALNAYTQVMARRCPEMRINCLHLGFVKTDINWNIGVETTKEGARGPIMLVLLPASGPSVHYFDKTTMVEF' A
#
# COMPACT_ATOMS: atom_id res chain seq x y z
N MET A 1 -6.07 14.90 1.90
CA MET A 1 -6.96 14.76 0.71
C MET A 1 -6.38 13.92 -0.40
N SER A 2 -5.16 14.19 -0.90
CA SER A 2 -4.60 13.44 -2.04
C SER A 2 -4.54 11.92 -1.83
N LYS A 3 -4.14 11.46 -0.64
CA LYS A 3 -4.08 10.02 -0.32
C LYS A 3 -5.46 9.38 -0.11
N VAL A 4 -6.43 10.14 0.42
CA VAL A 4 -7.83 9.69 0.52
C VAL A 4 -8.42 9.49 -0.88
N ALA A 5 -8.19 10.44 -1.79
CA ALA A 5 -8.62 10.33 -3.18
C ALA A 5 -7.94 9.14 -3.90
N LEU A 6 -6.64 8.92 -3.69
CA LEU A 6 -5.93 7.75 -4.22
C LEU A 6 -6.52 6.44 -3.68
N ASN A 7 -6.86 6.38 -2.40
CA ASN A 7 -7.47 5.21 -1.78
C ASN A 7 -8.84 4.88 -2.42
N ALA A 8 -9.67 5.89 -2.67
CA ALA A 8 -10.93 5.72 -3.39
C ALA A 8 -10.71 5.29 -4.85
N TYR A 9 -9.70 5.85 -5.51
CA TYR A 9 -9.37 5.49 -6.90
C TYR A 9 -9.00 4.02 -7.07
N THR A 10 -8.34 3.41 -6.08
CA THR A 10 -8.04 1.98 -6.09
C THR A 10 -9.30 1.11 -6.21
N GLN A 11 -10.41 1.50 -5.57
CA GLN A 11 -11.67 0.78 -5.70
C GLN A 11 -12.22 0.85 -7.13
N VAL A 12 -12.13 2.02 -7.76
CA VAL A 12 -12.56 2.22 -9.16
C VAL A 12 -11.69 1.39 -10.10
N MET A 13 -10.37 1.38 -9.89
CA MET A 13 -9.44 0.64 -10.73
C MET A 13 -9.58 -0.87 -10.61
N ALA A 14 -9.79 -1.39 -9.40
CA ALA A 14 -9.97 -2.83 -9.20
C ALA A 14 -11.23 -3.36 -9.90
N ARG A 15 -12.30 -2.56 -9.99
CA ARG A 15 -13.50 -2.90 -10.77
C ARG A 15 -13.24 -2.92 -12.28
N ARG A 16 -12.32 -2.10 -12.77
CA ARG A 16 -11.93 -2.04 -14.20
C ARG A 16 -10.97 -3.15 -14.59
N CYS A 17 -10.18 -3.66 -13.64
CA CYS A 17 -9.16 -4.68 -13.87
C CYS A 17 -9.34 -5.84 -12.88
N PRO A 18 -10.39 -6.68 -13.03
CA PRO A 18 -10.75 -7.70 -12.04
C PRO A 18 -9.69 -8.81 -11.86
N GLU A 19 -8.83 -9.02 -12.87
CA GLU A 19 -7.73 -9.99 -12.80
C GLU A 19 -6.54 -9.47 -11.99
N MET A 20 -6.43 -8.15 -11.79
CA MET A 20 -5.33 -7.52 -11.08
C MET A 20 -5.68 -7.28 -9.61
N ARG A 21 -4.74 -7.57 -8.71
CA ARG A 21 -4.88 -7.27 -7.28
C ARG A 21 -4.37 -5.85 -7.02
N ILE A 22 -5.30 -4.91 -6.83
CA ILE A 22 -5.00 -3.49 -6.61
C ILE A 22 -5.36 -3.13 -5.17
N ASN A 23 -4.37 -2.70 -4.40
CA ASN A 23 -4.50 -2.38 -2.98
C ASN A 23 -3.84 -1.03 -2.66
N CYS A 24 -4.21 -0.46 -1.51
CA CYS A 24 -3.59 0.73 -0.97
C CYS A 24 -2.72 0.35 0.23
N LEU A 25 -1.66 1.11 0.46
CA LEU A 25 -0.74 0.80 1.52
C LEU A 25 -0.10 2.06 2.11
N HIS A 26 0.04 2.06 3.42
CA HIS A 26 0.93 2.93 4.17
C HIS A 26 2.20 2.17 4.58
N LEU A 27 3.36 2.72 4.23
CA LEU A 27 4.68 2.10 4.44
C LEU A 27 5.16 2.22 5.90
N GLY A 28 4.48 3.01 6.73
CA GLY A 28 5.00 3.52 7.98
C GLY A 28 5.73 4.87 7.81
N PHE A 29 6.34 5.35 8.90
CA PHE A 29 7.15 6.57 8.88
C PHE A 29 8.60 6.23 8.55
N VAL A 30 8.90 6.23 7.24
CA VAL A 30 10.15 5.71 6.66
C VAL A 30 11.15 6.84 6.40
N LYS A 31 12.42 6.65 6.77
CA LYS A 31 13.52 7.58 6.47
C LYS A 31 13.74 7.69 4.95
N THR A 32 13.35 8.82 4.37
CA THR A 32 13.48 9.11 2.94
C THR A 32 13.71 10.61 2.72
N ASP A 33 14.04 11.04 1.50
CA ASP A 33 14.26 12.47 1.24
C ASP A 33 13.00 13.31 1.44
N ILE A 34 11.79 12.73 1.31
CA ILE A 34 10.51 13.43 1.52
C ILE A 34 10.36 13.98 2.95
N ASN A 35 11.07 13.38 3.91
CA ASN A 35 11.05 13.77 5.31
C ASN A 35 12.45 14.06 5.84
N TRP A 36 13.39 14.47 4.97
CA TRP A 36 14.78 14.80 5.35
C TRP A 36 15.46 13.67 6.13
N ASN A 37 15.19 12.42 5.76
CA ASN A 37 15.70 11.22 6.41
C ASN A 37 15.28 11.06 7.88
N ILE A 38 14.19 11.73 8.30
CA ILE A 38 13.57 11.59 9.62
C ILE A 38 12.50 10.51 9.55
N GLY A 39 12.62 9.46 10.37
CA GLY A 39 11.68 8.33 10.35
C GLY A 39 12.01 7.31 11.42
N VAL A 40 11.05 6.45 11.74
CA VAL A 40 11.27 5.29 12.63
C VAL A 40 11.88 4.14 11.82
N GLU A 41 11.31 3.88 10.64
CA GLU A 41 11.65 2.73 9.80
C GLU A 41 12.74 3.10 8.79
N THR A 42 13.60 2.14 8.46
CA THR A 42 14.50 2.25 7.31
C THR A 42 13.75 2.05 6.00
N THR A 43 14.33 2.52 4.88
CA THR A 43 13.76 2.30 3.54
C THR A 43 13.56 0.81 3.24
N LYS A 44 14.45 -0.06 3.73
CA LYS A 44 14.36 -1.51 3.59
C LYS A 44 13.16 -2.10 4.35
N GLU A 45 12.88 -1.60 5.55
CA GLU A 45 11.72 -2.03 6.34
C GLU A 45 10.42 -1.54 5.73
N GLY A 46 10.37 -0.28 5.30
CA GLY A 46 9.22 0.29 4.59
C GLY A 46 8.87 -0.45 3.30
N ALA A 47 9.87 -0.99 2.58
CA ALA A 47 9.67 -1.71 1.33
C ALA A 47 9.01 -3.11 1.49
N ARG A 48 8.94 -3.66 2.72
CA ARG A 48 8.39 -5.01 2.94
C ARG A 48 6.93 -5.13 2.51
N GLY A 49 6.11 -4.13 2.85
CA GLY A 49 4.70 -4.09 2.50
C GLY A 49 4.45 -4.09 0.98
N PRO A 50 5.06 -3.18 0.20
CA PRO A 50 4.99 -3.21 -1.26
C PRO A 50 5.42 -4.54 -1.87
N ILE A 51 6.54 -5.12 -1.39
CA ILE A 51 7.03 -6.40 -1.91
C ILE A 51 6.01 -7.52 -1.63
N MET A 52 5.41 -7.54 -0.43
CA MET A 52 4.34 -8.48 -0.09
C MET A 52 3.15 -8.34 -1.05
N LEU A 53 2.72 -7.12 -1.37
CA LEU A 53 1.59 -6.87 -2.28
C LEU A 53 1.89 -7.31 -3.72
N VAL A 54 3.12 -7.09 -4.19
CA VAL A 54 3.56 -7.53 -5.52
C VAL A 54 3.58 -9.06 -5.64
N LEU A 55 3.86 -9.77 -4.55
CA LEU A 55 3.94 -11.23 -4.50
C LEU A 55 2.62 -11.91 -4.14
N LEU A 56 1.50 -11.18 -4.09
CA LEU A 56 0.21 -11.79 -3.79
C LEU A 56 -0.18 -12.83 -4.85
N PRO A 57 -0.75 -13.98 -4.45
CA PRO A 57 -1.29 -14.93 -5.39
C PRO A 57 -2.50 -14.33 -6.12
N ALA A 58 -2.89 -14.93 -7.24
CA ALA A 58 -4.06 -14.52 -7.99
C ALA A 58 -5.37 -14.60 -7.16
N SER A 59 -5.40 -15.35 -6.05
CA SER A 59 -6.52 -15.43 -5.10
C SER A 59 -6.40 -14.46 -3.91
N GLY A 60 -5.37 -13.61 -3.87
CA GLY A 60 -5.08 -12.69 -2.77
C GLY A 60 -6.06 -11.52 -2.64
N PRO A 61 -5.97 -10.70 -1.59
CA PRO A 61 -6.87 -9.57 -1.39
C PRO A 61 -6.74 -8.51 -2.50
N SER A 62 -7.85 -7.85 -2.82
CA SER A 62 -7.92 -6.68 -3.71
C SER A 62 -8.87 -5.67 -3.08
N VAL A 63 -8.66 -4.36 -3.29
CA VAL A 63 -9.48 -3.27 -2.72
C VAL A 63 -9.33 -3.10 -1.21
N HIS A 64 -8.19 -3.48 -0.64
CA HIS A 64 -7.92 -3.32 0.79
C HIS A 64 -6.86 -2.26 1.05
N TYR A 65 -6.87 -1.74 2.28
CA TYR A 65 -5.83 -0.88 2.81
C TYR A 65 -4.93 -1.67 3.76
N PHE A 66 -3.63 -1.45 3.62
CA PHE A 66 -2.60 -2.09 4.43
C PHE A 66 -1.85 -1.03 5.23
N ASP A 67 -1.72 -1.23 6.53
CA ASP A 67 -0.71 -0.55 7.34
C ASP A 67 0.50 -1.46 7.48
N LYS A 68 1.57 -1.08 6.79
CA LYS A 68 2.78 -1.89 6.58
C LYS A 68 2.42 -3.24 5.96
N THR A 69 2.51 -4.33 6.71
CA THR A 69 2.21 -5.71 6.24
C THR A 69 0.86 -6.20 6.74
N THR A 70 0.10 -5.37 7.46
CA THR A 70 -1.16 -5.76 8.09
C THR A 70 -2.32 -5.14 7.34
N MET A 71 -3.31 -5.96 6.98
CA MET A 71 -4.55 -5.49 6.40
C MET A 71 -5.41 -4.83 7.50
N VAL A 72 -5.92 -3.63 7.25
CA VAL A 72 -6.76 -2.90 8.22
C VAL A 72 -7.99 -2.31 7.53
N GLU A 73 -9.01 -1.98 8.32
CA GLU A 73 -10.22 -1.33 7.84
C GLU A 73 -9.99 0.17 7.56
N PHE A 74 -10.83 0.73 6.69
CA PHE A 74 -10.81 2.13 6.29
C PHE A 74 -11.45 3.05 7.32
#